data_AF-X1FS33-F1
#
_entry.id   AF-X1FS33-F1
#
_cell.length_a   1.000
_cell.length_b   1.000
_cell.length_c   1.000
_cell.angle_alpha   90.00
_cell.angle_beta   90.00
_cell.angle_gamma   90.00
#
_symmetry.space_group_name_H-M   'P 1'
#
loop_
_entity.id
_entity.type
_entity.pdbx_description
1 polymer ?
#
loop_
_entity_poly.entity_id
_entity_poly.type
_entity_poly.pdbx_seq_one_letter_code
_entity_poly.pdbx_strand_id
1 'polypeptide(L)'
;MHAMLDLRGNIPAFLYITDGKVHDVKAAPQVPIEREGIYLVDRAYVDFSWLWSIHQTGTFFVTRLKKSIKWTRVLSQPVDKSIGLRSDQEILLASKKSKSLY
;
A
#
# COMPACT_ATOMS: atom_id res chain seq x y z
N MET A 1 -17.32 -6.54 -3.24
CA MET A 1 -16.72 -7.64 -2.44
C MET A 1 -15.21 -7.54 -2.56
N HIS A 2 -14.51 -7.53 -1.44
CA HIS A 2 -13.06 -7.42 -1.33
C HIS A 2 -12.56 -8.64 -0.55
N ALA A 3 -11.52 -9.30 -1.03
CA ALA A 3 -10.99 -10.51 -0.42
C ALA A 3 -9.47 -10.41 -0.26
N MET A 4 -8.97 -10.83 0.89
CA MET A 4 -7.54 -11.03 1.13
C MET A 4 -7.24 -12.53 1.09
N LEU A 5 -6.25 -12.92 0.29
CA LEU A 5 -5.73 -14.28 0.29
C LEU A 5 -4.46 -14.31 1.12
N ASP A 6 -4.37 -15.29 2.02
CA ASP A 6 -3.11 -15.65 2.66
C ASP A 6 -2.48 -16.80 1.86
N LEU A 7 -1.26 -16.60 1.37
CA LEU A 7 -0.56 -17.57 0.53
C LEU A 7 -0.17 -18.86 1.28
N ARG A 8 -0.33 -18.90 2.61
CA ARG A 8 -0.21 -20.12 3.42
C ARG A 8 -1.40 -21.07 3.22
N GLY A 9 -2.50 -20.60 2.64
CA GLY A 9 -3.73 -21.36 2.45
C GLY A 9 -4.40 -21.15 1.09
N ASN A 10 -5.50 -21.88 0.88
CA ASN A 10 -6.25 -21.88 -0.39
C ASN A 10 -7.64 -21.22 -0.26
N ILE A 11 -7.96 -20.62 0.88
CA ILE A 11 -9.21 -19.89 1.13
C ILE A 11 -8.91 -18.43 1.50
N PRO A 12 -9.83 -17.49 1.22
CA PRO A 12 -9.66 -16.13 1.69
C PRO A 12 -9.53 -16.06 3.20
N ALA A 13 -8.50 -15.36 3.68
CA ALA A 13 -8.26 -15.09 5.09
C ALA A 13 -9.15 -13.95 5.61
N PHE A 14 -9.61 -13.08 4.72
CA PHE A 14 -10.50 -11.97 5.06
C PHE A 14 -11.44 -11.66 3.90
N LEU A 15 -12.70 -11.34 4.23
CA LEU A 15 -13.73 -10.92 3.29
C LEU A 15 -14.43 -9.67 3.80
N TYR A 16 -14.57 -8.66 2.95
CA TYR A 16 -15.32 -7.44 3.24
C TYR A 16 -16.30 -7.15 2.11
N ILE A 17 -17.58 -7.05 2.45
CA ILE A 17 -18.65 -6.83 1.47
C ILE A 17 -19.17 -5.40 1.62
N THR A 18 -19.10 -4.64 0.55
CA THR A 18 -19.66 -3.29 0.43
C THR A 18 -20.64 -3.24 -0.73
N ASP A 19 -21.49 -2.22 -0.74
CA ASP A 19 -22.23 -1.83 -1.93
C ASP A 19 -21.28 -1.55 -3.10
N GLY A 20 -21.72 -1.84 -4.34
CA GLY A 20 -20.92 -1.66 -5.55
C GLY A 20 -20.55 -0.21 -5.88
N LYS A 21 -21.20 0.77 -5.25
CA LYS A 21 -20.88 2.20 -5.39
C LYS A 21 -19.72 2.65 -4.50
N VAL A 22 -19.30 1.83 -3.54
CA VAL A 22 -18.22 2.18 -2.61
C VAL A 22 -16.87 2.01 -3.32
N HIS A 23 -16.04 3.05 -3.27
CA HIS A 23 -14.68 2.97 -3.81
C HIS A 23 -13.82 1.95 -3.05
N ASP A 24 -13.06 1.12 -3.77
CA ASP A 24 -12.19 0.07 -3.20
C ASP A 24 -11.24 0.56 -2.12
N VAL A 25 -10.78 1.81 -2.20
CA VAL A 25 -9.91 2.44 -1.19
C VAL A 25 -10.52 2.40 0.22
N LYS A 26 -11.85 2.39 0.34
CA LYS A 26 -12.56 2.31 1.63
C LYS A 26 -12.48 0.93 2.28
N ALA A 27 -12.17 -0.11 1.51
CA ALA A 27 -11.99 -1.45 2.03
C ALA A 27 -10.59 -1.66 2.63
N ALA A 28 -9.58 -0.88 2.19
CA ALA A 28 -8.20 -1.07 2.64
C ALA A 28 -8.03 -0.96 4.17
N PRO A 29 -8.58 0.07 4.86
CA PRO A 29 -8.48 0.17 6.32
C PRO A 29 -9.18 -0.95 7.10
N GLN A 30 -10.02 -1.76 6.44
CA GLN A 30 -10.72 -2.87 7.08
C GLN A 30 -9.88 -4.16 7.10
N VAL A 31 -8.80 -4.20 6.31
CA VAL A 31 -7.91 -5.36 6.26
C VAL A 31 -7.09 -5.44 7.56
N PRO A 32 -7.17 -6.56 8.30
CA PRO A 32 -6.37 -6.74 9.51
C PRO A 32 -4.88 -6.81 9.17
N ILE A 33 -4.06 -6.14 9.99
CA ILE A 33 -2.61 -6.12 9.84
C ILE A 33 -1.99 -7.14 10.81
N GLU A 34 -1.40 -8.19 10.25
CA GLU A 34 -0.61 -9.21 10.93
C GLU A 34 0.86 -8.79 10.91
N ARG A 35 1.60 -9.10 11.97
CA ARG A 35 3.04 -8.83 12.06
C ARG A 35 3.80 -9.70 11.05
N GLU A 36 4.96 -9.21 10.64
CA GLU A 36 5.90 -9.92 9.74
C GLU A 36 5.34 -10.27 8.34
N GLY A 37 4.17 -9.74 7.98
CA GLY A 37 3.56 -9.90 6.66
C GLY A 37 4.10 -8.95 5.59
N ILE A 38 3.92 -9.36 4.32
CA ILE A 38 4.08 -8.51 3.15
C ILE A 38 2.73 -8.42 2.43
N TYR A 39 2.15 -7.22 2.41
CA TYR A 39 0.84 -6.97 1.81
C TYR A 39 0.96 -6.57 0.34
N LEU A 40 0.51 -7.43 -0.57
CA LEU A 40 0.40 -7.10 -1.99
C LEU A 40 -1.00 -6.56 -2.30
N VAL A 41 -1.10 -5.27 -2.67
CA VAL A 41 -2.40 -4.63 -2.92
C VAL A 41 -2.44 -3.89 -4.25
N ASP A 42 -3.57 -4.02 -4.97
CA ASP A 42 -3.81 -3.26 -6.19
C ASP A 42 -3.85 -1.75 -5.91
N ARG A 43 -3.50 -0.97 -6.93
CA ARG A 43 -3.49 0.50 -6.85
C ARG A 43 -4.81 1.08 -6.36
N ALA A 44 -5.97 0.47 -6.64
CA ALA A 44 -7.27 1.00 -6.25
C ALA A 44 -7.40 1.17 -4.72
N TYR A 45 -6.72 0.30 -3.97
CA TYR A 45 -6.71 0.21 -2.50
C TYR A 45 -5.67 1.10 -1.81
N VAL A 46 -4.92 1.92 -2.55
CA VAL A 46 -3.92 2.82 -1.96
C VAL A 46 -4.58 3.88 -1.06
N ASP A 47 -4.47 3.69 0.25
CA ASP A 47 -4.78 4.63 1.32
C ASP A 47 -3.54 4.86 2.18
N PHE A 48 -3.00 6.08 2.19
CA PHE A 48 -1.71 6.35 2.84
C PHE A 48 -1.74 6.24 4.36
N SER A 49 -2.89 6.50 5.01
CA SER A 49 -3.01 6.35 6.46
C SER A 49 -2.97 4.87 6.85
N TRP A 50 -3.61 4.03 6.04
CA TRP A 50 -3.54 2.58 6.21
C TRP A 50 -2.13 2.03 5.91
N LEU A 51 -1.50 2.46 4.81
CA LEU A 51 -0.12 2.07 4.50
C LEU A 51 0.88 2.50 5.58
N TRP A 52 0.68 3.66 6.19
CA TRP A 52 1.46 4.10 7.35
C TRP A 52 1.27 3.17 8.55
N SER A 53 0.04 2.73 8.80
CA SER A 53 -0.26 1.78 9.88
C SER A 53 0.44 0.43 9.67
N ILE A 54 0.53 -0.06 8.42
CA ILE A 54 1.32 -1.26 8.08
C ILE A 54 2.79 -1.04 8.48
N HIS A 55 3.41 0.02 8.00
CA HIS A 55 4.81 0.33 8.30
C HIS A 55 5.10 0.38 9.82
N GLN A 56 4.21 1.03 10.60
CA GLN A 56 4.35 1.15 12.05
C GLN A 56 4.33 -0.20 12.80
N THR A 57 3.74 -1.24 12.22
CA THR A 57 3.72 -2.59 12.81
C THR A 57 4.98 -3.41 12.53
N GLY A 58 5.95 -2.86 11.77
CA GLY A 58 7.14 -3.59 11.32
C GLY A 58 6.86 -4.54 10.16
N THR A 59 5.80 -4.25 9.39
CA THR A 59 5.41 -5.03 8.21
C THR A 59 5.60 -4.22 6.93
N PHE A 60 5.55 -4.90 5.78
CA PHE A 60 5.83 -4.28 4.49
C PHE A 60 4.62 -4.36 3.56
N PHE A 61 4.60 -3.49 2.55
CA PHE A 61 3.59 -3.52 1.51
C PHE A 61 4.21 -3.33 0.13
N VAL A 62 3.58 -3.92 -0.87
CA VAL A 62 3.88 -3.74 -2.27
C VAL A 62 2.60 -3.29 -2.96
N THR A 63 2.68 -2.14 -3.63
CA THR A 63 1.55 -1.65 -4.42
C THR A 63 2.02 -0.91 -5.66
N ARG A 64 1.12 -0.80 -6.62
CA ARG A 64 1.30 0.05 -7.78
C ARG A 64 0.82 1.47 -7.45
N LEU A 65 1.68 2.47 -7.61
CA LEU A 65 1.28 3.86 -7.43
C LEU A 65 0.29 4.32 -8.52
N LYS A 66 -0.80 5.01 -8.14
CA LYS A 66 -1.71 5.65 -9.10
C LYS A 66 -0.99 6.78 -9.83
N LYS A 67 -1.16 6.91 -11.15
CA LYS A 67 -0.57 8.00 -11.96
C LYS A 67 -0.99 9.41 -11.50
N SER A 68 -2.14 9.53 -10.87
CA SER A 68 -2.66 10.79 -10.32
C SER A 68 -1.93 11.22 -9.04
N ILE A 69 -1.26 10.31 -8.34
CA ILE A 69 -0.49 10.63 -7.15
C ILE A 69 0.77 11.38 -7.58
N LYS A 70 0.89 12.61 -7.09
CA LYS A 70 2.06 13.46 -7.31
C LYS A 70 3.03 13.27 -6.15
N TRP A 71 4.31 13.29 -6.47
CA TRP A 71 5.38 13.13 -5.52
C TRP A 71 6.64 13.79 -6.06
N THR A 72 7.57 14.11 -5.16
CA THR A 72 8.93 14.51 -5.50
C THR A 72 9.91 13.58 -4.83
N ARG A 73 11.04 13.33 -5.47
CA ARG A 73 12.12 12.52 -4.90
C ARG A 73 12.91 13.36 -3.90
N VAL A 74 13.16 12.80 -2.72
CA VAL A 74 13.99 13.44 -1.68
C VAL A 74 15.39 12.84 -1.72
N LEU A 75 15.49 11.51 -1.66
CA LEU A 75 16.74 10.77 -1.72
C LEU A 75 16.67 9.65 -2.76
N SER A 76 17.83 9.20 -3.22
CA SER A 76 17.96 8.02 -4.09
C SER A 76 19.19 7.25 -3.66
N GLN A 77 19.00 6.01 -3.24
CA GLN A 77 20.09 5.12 -2.91
C GLN A 77 20.61 4.43 -4.17
N PRO A 78 21.92 4.11 -4.25
CA PRO A 78 22.44 3.25 -5.31
C PRO A 78 21.79 1.86 -5.21
N VAL A 79 21.42 1.30 -6.35
CA VAL A 79 20.82 -0.04 -6.42
C VAL A 79 21.46 -0.85 -7.53
N ASP A 80 21.58 -2.15 -7.33
CA ASP A 80 21.94 -3.08 -8.40
C ASP A 80 20.77 -3.22 -9.37
N LYS A 81 20.95 -2.75 -10.62
CA LYS A 81 19.93 -2.85 -11.67
C LYS A 81 19.89 -4.23 -12.31
N SER A 82 20.95 -5.04 -12.17
CA SER A 82 21.06 -6.35 -12.80
C SER A 82 20.04 -7.35 -12.25
N ILE A 83 19.65 -7.19 -10.98
CA ILE A 83 18.63 -7.98 -10.29
C ILE A 83 17.19 -7.54 -10.60
N GLY A 84 17.01 -6.58 -11.52
CA GLY A 84 15.69 -6.05 -11.89
C GLY A 84 15.14 -4.95 -10.97
N LEU A 85 15.88 -4.54 -9.93
CA LEU A 85 15.48 -3.43 -9.07
C LEU A 85 15.61 -2.09 -9.81
N ARG A 86 14.52 -1.34 -9.90
CA ARG A 86 14.49 -0.09 -10.66
C ARG A 86 14.97 1.12 -9.89
N SER A 87 14.75 1.20 -8.59
CA SER A 87 15.16 2.33 -7.75
C SER A 87 14.83 2.05 -6.30
N ASP A 88 15.66 2.58 -5.40
CA ASP A 88 15.35 2.74 -3.98
C ASP A 88 15.35 4.24 -3.66
N GLN A 89 14.20 4.76 -3.26
CA GLN A 89 13.93 6.19 -3.19
C GLN A 89 13.01 6.54 -2.04
N GLU A 90 13.41 7.56 -1.29
CA GLU A 90 12.52 8.28 -0.39
C GLU A 90 11.82 9.38 -1.18
N ILE A 91 10.49 9.43 -1.07
CA ILE A 91 9.66 10.38 -1.80
C ILE A 91 8.82 11.20 -0.84
N LEU A 92 8.58 12.45 -1.21
CA LEU A 92 7.61 13.31 -0.54
C LEU A 92 6.35 13.39 -1.39
N LEU A 93 5.21 13.02 -0.83
CA LEU A 93 3.92 13.08 -1.52
C LEU A 93 3.45 14.53 -1.65
N ALA A 94 3.22 14.96 -2.90
CA ALA A 94 2.69 16.28 -3.19
C ALA A 94 1.16 16.25 -3.05
N SER A 95 0.64 16.77 -1.93
CA SER A 95 -0.79 16.89 -1.69
C SER A 95 -1.09 18.18 -0.92
N LYS A 96 -2.22 18.83 -1.23
CA LYS A 96 -2.73 19.99 -0.47
C LYS A 96 -3.05 19.66 0.99
N LYS A 97 -3.23 18.37 1.32
CA LYS A 97 -3.66 17.85 2.63
C LYS A 97 -2.57 17.03 3.35
N SER A 98 -1.46 16.68 2.70
CA SER A 98 -0.40 15.83 3.29
C SER A 98 0.54 16.61 4.20
N LYS A 99 0.79 17.89 3.88
CA LYS A 99 1.63 18.80 4.71
C LYS A 99 1.10 19.03 6.13
N SER A 100 -0.19 18.77 6.39
CA SER A 100 -0.78 18.96 7.72
C SER A 100 -0.89 17.66 8.53
N LEU A 101 -0.52 16.51 7.94
CA LEU A 101 -0.65 15.20 8.57
C LEU A 101 0.71 14.53 8.82
N TYR A 102 1.75 14.99 8.12
CA TYR A 102 3.14 14.50 8.25
C TYR A 102 4.11 15.67 8.02
#